data_AF-A0A6M2AX08-F1
#
_entry.id   AF-A0A6M2AX08-F1
#
_cell.length_a   1.000
_cell.length_b   1.000
_cell.length_c   1.000
_cell.angle_alpha   90.00
_cell.angle_beta   90.00
_cell.angle_gamma   90.00
#
_symmetry.space_group_name_H-M   'P 1'
#
loop_
_entity.id
_entity.type
_entity.pdbx_description
1 polymer ?
#
loop_
_entity_poly.entity_id
_entity_poly.type
_entity_poly.pdbx_seq_one_letter_code
_entity_poly.pdbx_strand_id
1 'polypeptide(L)'
;FIIDEESRIGYLSSNRDGDRGSVDDNIYLVRESCTILIEGTVFDAETKEMLAGASVSLLDENNKLITQTTADENGVYSFDADCGKQFTV
;
A
#
# COMPACT_ATOMS: atom_id res chain seq x y z
N PHE A 1 -13.14 -2.18 -23.22
CA PHE A 1 -12.51 -1.62 -22.02
C PHE A 1 -11.72 -0.39 -22.45
N ILE A 2 -11.47 0.53 -21.52
CA ILE A 2 -10.61 1.70 -21.72
C ILE A 2 -9.60 1.70 -20.58
N ILE A 3 -8.32 1.91 -20.86
CA ILE A 3 -7.26 2.02 -19.85
C ILE A 3 -6.50 3.30 -20.12
N ASP A 4 -6.29 4.07 -19.07
CA ASP A 4 -5.33 5.16 -19.01
C ASP A 4 -4.10 4.65 -18.24
N GLU A 5 -2.99 4.49 -18.95
CA GLU A 5 -1.74 3.97 -18.40
C GLU A 5 -1.03 4.99 -17.47
N GLU A 6 -1.29 6.28 -17.65
CA GLU A 6 -0.69 7.35 -16.83
C GLU A 6 -1.38 7.40 -15.47
N SER A 7 -2.71 7.45 -15.45
CA SER A 7 -3.49 7.45 -14.20
C SER A 7 -3.69 6.05 -13.60
N ARG A 8 -3.37 5.00 -14.37
CA ARG A 8 -3.54 3.58 -13.99
C ARG A 8 -4.99 3.24 -13.62
N ILE A 9 -5.92 3.91 -14.30
CA ILE A 9 -7.36 3.72 -14.16
C ILE A 9 -7.90 3.11 -15.45
N GLY A 10 -8.72 2.07 -15.30
CA GLY A 10 -9.41 1.41 -16.39
C GLY A 10 -10.91 1.28 -16.12
N TYR A 11 -11.67 1.20 -17.21
CA TYR A 11 -13.11 0.94 -17.17
C TYR A 11 -13.44 -0.26 -18.05
N LEU A 12 -14.24 -1.18 -17.50
CA LEU A 12 -14.77 -2.34 -18.20
C LEU A 12 -16.29 -2.21 -18.27
N SER A 13 -16.87 -2.31 -19.46
CA SER A 13 -18.34 -2.47 -19.61
C SER A 13 -18.69 -3.94 -19.56
N SER A 14 -19.85 -4.28 -18.97
CA SER A 14 -20.46 -5.61 -19.11
C SER A 14 -20.78 -5.96 -20.56
N ASN A 15 -20.96 -4.96 -21.42
CA ASN A 15 -21.33 -5.08 -22.83
C ASN A 15 -22.48 -6.07 -23.04
N ARG A 16 -23.57 -5.89 -22.29
CA ARG A 16 -24.78 -6.70 -22.40
C ARG A 16 -25.58 -6.18 -23.60
N ASP A 17 -26.12 -7.10 -24.39
CA ASP A 17 -27.14 -6.75 -25.39
C ASP A 17 -28.42 -6.39 -24.63
N GLY A 18 -28.55 -5.10 -24.32
CA GLY A 18 -29.73 -4.53 -23.68
C GLY A 18 -30.69 -3.98 -24.73
N ASP A 19 -32.00 -4.20 -24.54
CA ASP A 19 -33.04 -3.60 -25.38
C ASP A 19 -32.98 -2.06 -25.39
N ARG A 20 -32.28 -1.45 -24.41
CA ARG A 20 -32.07 -0.01 -24.29
C ARG A 20 -30.62 0.42 -24.56
N GLY A 21 -29.81 -0.45 -25.17
CA GLY A 21 -28.41 -0.21 -25.47
C GLY A 21 -27.55 0.00 -24.22
N SER A 22 -26.55 0.88 -24.29
CA SER A 22 -25.54 1.06 -23.23
C SER A 22 -26.07 1.60 -21.89
N VAL A 23 -27.37 1.94 -21.77
CA VAL A 23 -28.00 2.26 -20.47
C VAL A 23 -28.13 1.03 -19.58
N ASP A 24 -28.25 -0.16 -20.18
CA ASP A 24 -28.39 -1.42 -19.45
C ASP A 24 -27.02 -2.01 -19.04
N ASP A 25 -25.92 -1.34 -19.42
CA ASP A 25 -24.57 -1.75 -19.10
C ASP A 25 -24.17 -1.38 -17.67
N ASN A 26 -23.38 -2.26 -17.06
CA ASN A 26 -22.61 -1.91 -15.87
C ASN A 26 -21.20 -1.52 -16.28
N ILE A 27 -20.77 -0.33 -15.84
CA ILE A 27 -19.40 0.13 -15.99
C ILE A 27 -18.66 -0.14 -14.68
N TYR A 28 -17.63 -0.98 -14.76
CA TYR A 28 -16.77 -1.35 -13.65
C TYR A 28 -15.48 -0.52 -13.69
N LEU A 29 -15.10 0.02 -12.54
CA LEU A 29 -13.81 0.66 -12.33
C LEU A 29 -12.77 -0.40 -11.98
N VAL A 30 -11.66 -0.39 -12.73
CA VAL A 30 -10.44 -1.13 -12.41
C VAL A 30 -9.38 -0.08 -12.08
N ARG A 31 -8.81 -0.14 -10.88
CA ARG A 31 -7.64 0.67 -10.54
C ARG A 31 -6.54 -0.26 -10.07
N GLU A 32 -5.31 0.03 -10.46
CA GLU A 32 -4.19 -0.67 -9.87
C GLU A 32 -4.12 -0.34 -8.37
N SER A 33 -4.09 -1.38 -7.53
CA SER A 33 -3.75 -1.23 -6.13
C SER A 33 -2.23 -1.34 -6.02
N CYS A 34 -1.56 -0.23 -5.69
CA CYS A 34 -0.11 -0.20 -5.57
C CYS A 34 0.28 -0.13 -4.09
N THR A 35 0.72 -1.25 -3.54
CA THR A 35 1.25 -1.38 -2.19
C THR A 35 2.70 -1.85 -2.23
N ILE A 36 3.55 -1.25 -1.42
CA ILE A 36 4.94 -1.64 -1.18
C ILE A 36 5.08 -2.21 0.23
N LEU A 37 6.06 -3.09 0.40
CA LEU A 37 6.47 -3.60 1.71
C LEU A 37 7.72 -2.83 2.17
N ILE A 38 7.61 -2.14 3.31
CA ILE A 38 8.75 -1.53 4.00
C ILE A 38 9.19 -2.52 5.07
N GLU A 39 10.42 -3.03 4.98
CA GLU A 39 10.98 -3.99 5.93
C GLU A 39 12.33 -3.49 6.46
N GLY A 40 12.59 -3.75 7.74
CA GLY A 40 13.86 -3.42 8.36
C GLY A 40 14.11 -4.19 9.64
N THR A 41 15.30 -4.00 10.20
CA THR A 41 15.76 -4.65 11.43
C THR A 41 16.17 -3.61 12.47
N VAL A 42 15.72 -3.78 13.71
CA VAL A 42 16.09 -2.95 14.86
C VAL A 42 17.16 -3.67 15.67
N PHE A 43 18.28 -3.01 15.92
CA PHE A 43 19.39 -3.56 16.69
C PHE A 43 20.07 -2.48 17.54
N ASP A 44 20.74 -2.89 18.61
CA ASP A 44 21.49 -2.01 19.49
C ASP A 44 22.75 -1.49 18.77
N ALA A 45 22.99 -0.17 18.86
CA ALA A 45 24.07 0.46 18.12
C ALA A 45 25.47 0.05 18.60
N GLU A 46 25.64 -0.29 19.87
CA GLU A 46 26.91 -0.65 20.50
C GLU A 46 27.16 -2.16 20.44
N THR A 47 26.19 -2.97 20.87
CA THR A 47 26.34 -4.43 20.96
C THR A 47 26.04 -5.15 19.66
N LYS A 48 25.31 -4.51 18.74
CA LYS A 48 24.75 -5.10 17.51
C LYS A 48 23.74 -6.22 17.77
N GLU A 49 23.23 -6.33 18.99
CA GLU A 49 22.18 -7.30 19.32
C GLU A 49 20.83 -6.87 18.76
N MET A 50 20.06 -7.82 18.24
CA MET A 50 18.72 -7.55 17.71
C MET A 50 17.76 -7.20 18.84
N LEU A 51 16.93 -6.18 18.62
CA LEU A 51 16.01 -5.66 19.63
C LEU A 51 14.59 -6.18 19.39
N ALA A 52 14.33 -7.36 19.94
CA ALA A 52 12.99 -7.94 19.96
C ALA A 52 12.02 -7.07 20.78
N GLY A 53 10.79 -6.93 20.32
CA GLY A 53 9.77 -6.15 21.02
C GLY A 53 9.92 -4.63 20.89
N ALA A 54 10.90 -4.15 20.10
CA ALA A 54 11.05 -2.73 19.82
C ALA A 54 9.81 -2.18 19.11
N SER A 55 9.34 -1.01 19.53
CA SER A 55 8.20 -0.38 18.87
C SER A 55 8.66 0.54 17.75
N VAL A 56 8.11 0.34 16.56
CA VAL A 56 8.49 1.05 15.34
C VAL A 56 7.27 1.76 14.78
N SER A 57 7.40 3.03 14.43
CA SER A 57 6.31 3.88 13.96
C SER A 57 6.54 4.28 12.52
N LEU A 58 5.51 4.15 11.68
CA LEU A 58 5.52 4.67 10.32
C LEU A 58 4.85 6.06 10.31
N LEU A 59 5.58 7.06 9.86
CA LEU A 59 5.11 8.44 9.74
C LEU A 59 4.95 8.84 8.27
N ASP A 60 4.01 9.74 7.99
CA ASP A 60 3.88 10.38 6.67
C ASP A 60 4.90 11.52 6.47
N GLU A 61 4.86 12.14 5.29
CA GLU A 61 5.72 13.28 4.92
C GLU A 61 5.61 14.50 5.85
N ASN A 62 4.52 14.60 6.62
CA ASN A 62 4.27 15.67 7.59
C ASN A 62 4.62 15.24 9.02
N ASN A 63 5.34 14.12 9.20
CA ASN A 63 5.65 13.48 10.48
C ASN A 63 4.40 13.09 11.29
N LYS A 64 3.28 12.85 10.63
CA LYS A 64 2.07 12.34 11.30
C LYS A 64 2.11 10.82 11.34
N LEU A 65 1.78 10.26 12.49
CA LEU A 65 1.68 8.81 12.68
C LEU A 65 0.63 8.20 11.75
N ILE A 66 1.06 7.27 10.91
CA ILE A 66 0.18 6.42 10.09
C ILE A 66 -0.17 5.17 10.89
N THR A 67 0.84 4.45 11.35
CA THR A 67 0.69 3.19 12.09
C THR A 67 1.93 2.89 12.92
N GLN A 68 1.84 1.90 13.80
CA GLN A 68 2.90 1.44 14.67
C GLN A 68 2.88 -0.09 14.71
N THR A 69 4.05 -0.70 14.73
CA THR A 69 4.23 -2.15 14.87
C THR A 69 5.26 -2.46 15.95
N THR A 70 5.42 -3.74 16.24
CA THR A 70 6.42 -4.25 17.17
C THR A 70 7.34 -5.20 16.41
N ALA A 71 8.65 -5.01 16.57
CA ALA A 71 9.65 -5.89 15.99
C ALA A 71 9.56 -7.31 16.58
N ASP A 72 9.77 -8.31 15.73
CA ASP A 72 9.71 -9.72 16.09
C ASP A 72 10.92 -10.18 16.94
N GLU A 73 11.02 -11.47 17.24
CA GLU A 73 12.13 -12.04 18.04
C GLU A 73 13.52 -11.84 17.41
N ASN A 74 13.59 -11.59 16.10
CA ASN A 74 14.82 -11.30 15.38
C ASN A 74 15.03 -9.79 15.17
N GLY A 75 14.22 -8.94 15.79
CA GLY A 75 14.25 -7.49 15.61
C GLY A 75 13.71 -7.03 14.25
N VAL A 76 13.04 -7.89 13.47
CA VAL A 76 12.51 -7.55 12.15
C VAL A 76 11.14 -6.89 12.29
N TYR A 77 10.87 -5.85 11.52
CA TYR A 77 9.57 -5.21 11.39
C TYR A 77 9.18 -5.05 9.93
N SER A 78 7.88 -4.94 9.66
CA SER A 78 7.37 -4.62 8.33
C SER A 78 6.10 -3.77 8.35
N PHE A 79 5.88 -3.02 7.27
CA PHE A 79 4.68 -2.22 7.01
C PHE A 79 4.25 -2.34 5.55
N ASP A 80 2.93 -2.46 5.32
CA ASP A 80 2.34 -2.20 4.02
C ASP A 80 2.12 -0.69 3.84
N ALA A 81 2.56 -0.14 2.71
CA ALA A 81 2.49 1.28 2.41
C ALA A 81 2.06 1.55 0.96
N ASP A 82 1.41 2.69 0.72
CA ASP A 82 1.02 3.08 -0.64
C ASP A 82 2.24 3.53 -1.46
N CYS A 83 2.30 3.14 -2.73
CA CYS A 83 3.31 3.64 -3.65
C CYS A 83 3.23 5.16 -3.85
N GLY A 84 4.37 5.79 -4.18
CA GLY A 84 4.43 7.20 -4.59
C GLY A 84 4.25 8.21 -3.44
N LYS A 85 4.16 7.73 -2.20
CA LYS A 85 4.21 8.56 -0.99
C LYS A 85 5.58 8.49 -0.33
N GLN A 86 5.91 9.51 0.45
CA GLN A 86 7.10 9.53 1.29
C GLN A 86 6.75 9.11 2.71
N PHE A 87 7.65 8.36 3.33
CA PHE A 87 7.49 7.82 4.67
C PHE A 87 8.79 7.97 5.47
N THR A 88 8.63 8.11 6.78
CA THR A 88 9.72 8.06 7.76
C THR A 88 9.45 6.93 8.74
N VAL A 89 10.49 6.16 9.06
CA VAL A 89 10.46 5.07 10.05
C VAL A 89 11.47 5.36 11.15
#